data_AF-A0A151CGL3-F1
#
_entry.id   AF-A0A151CGL3-F1
#
_cell.length_a   1.000
_cell.length_b   1.000
_cell.length_c   1.000
_cell.angle_alpha   90.00
_cell.angle_beta   90.00
_cell.angle_gamma   90.00
#
_symmetry.space_group_name_H-M   'P 1'
#
loop_
_entity.id
_entity.type
_entity.pdbx_description
1 polymer ?
#
loop_
_entity_poly.entity_id
_entity_poly.type
_entity_poly.pdbx_seq_one_letter_code
_entity_poly.pdbx_strand_id
1 'polypeptide(L)'
;MKADDNSHYLIYRVLGISNEEGILIDEYQNTGRFLYKYAGSFLEEAASMCLFFANSKGGKVLVKNTQGTKPKTFEIDFLNGNDAVEIKWRDATTDGDHITKEHTRVKVIQSYGYKPIRVMFYYPQREQAIKIQETLKTIYSGVGGEYYSGDDAWAYLLKVSGYNLKQILTEIAERRDREDNNDK
;
A
#
# COMPACT_ATOMS: atom_id res chain seq x y z
N MET A 1 6.79 -17.04 20.31
CA MET A 1 5.43 -17.54 20.61
C MET A 1 5.43 -18.62 21.67
N LYS A 2 5.89 -19.87 21.43
CA LYS A 2 5.85 -20.91 22.49
C LYS A 2 6.69 -20.62 23.75
N ALA A 3 7.65 -19.71 23.64
CA ALA A 3 8.50 -19.25 24.75
C ALA A 3 8.12 -17.85 25.27
N ASP A 4 7.04 -17.25 24.73
CA ASP A 4 6.62 -15.91 25.12
C ASP A 4 5.82 -15.97 26.43
N ASP A 5 5.82 -14.89 27.20
CA ASP A 5 4.94 -14.76 28.35
C ASP A 5 3.48 -14.67 27.87
N ASN A 6 2.63 -15.55 28.40
CA ASN A 6 1.20 -15.64 28.09
C ASN A 6 0.33 -15.11 29.24
N SER A 7 0.89 -14.33 30.16
CA SER A 7 0.16 -13.76 31.30
C SER A 7 -1.07 -12.94 30.88
N HIS A 8 -1.05 -12.34 29.69
CA HIS A 8 -2.19 -11.59 29.11
C HIS A 8 -3.41 -12.47 28.80
N TYR A 9 -3.27 -13.80 28.69
CA TYR A 9 -4.40 -14.71 28.44
C TYR A 9 -5.39 -14.77 29.61
N LEU A 10 -5.03 -14.24 30.78
CA LEU A 10 -6.03 -13.94 31.80
C LEU A 10 -7.18 -13.09 31.25
N ILE A 11 -6.88 -12.07 30.45
CA ILE A 11 -7.90 -11.19 29.87
C ILE A 11 -8.75 -11.94 28.83
N TYR A 12 -8.14 -12.78 28.00
CA TYR A 12 -8.87 -13.61 27.04
C TYR A 12 -9.88 -14.52 27.75
N ARG A 13 -9.47 -15.15 28.86
CA ARG A 13 -10.35 -15.97 29.68
C ARG A 13 -11.46 -15.19 30.38
N VAL A 14 -11.20 -13.96 30.83
CA VAL A 14 -12.24 -13.06 31.34
C VAL A 14 -13.31 -12.78 30.28
N LEU A 15 -12.92 -12.73 29.01
CA LEU A 15 -13.82 -12.57 27.86
C LEU A 15 -14.47 -13.89 27.39
N GLY A 16 -14.22 -15.01 28.07
CA GLY A 16 -14.77 -16.32 27.73
C GLY A 16 -14.02 -17.08 26.64
N ILE A 17 -12.81 -16.64 26.28
CA ILE A 17 -11.95 -17.29 25.27
C ILE A 17 -10.99 -18.26 25.98
N SER A 18 -10.93 -19.51 25.52
CA SER A 18 -10.01 -20.51 26.08
C SER A 18 -8.55 -20.18 25.79
N ASN A 19 -7.61 -20.83 26.49
CA ASN A 19 -6.19 -20.63 26.23
C ASN A 19 -5.81 -21.14 24.84
N GLU A 20 -6.38 -22.27 24.41
CA GLU A 20 -6.16 -22.88 23.10
C GLU A 20 -6.62 -21.94 21.98
N GLU A 21 -7.81 -21.35 22.11
CA GLU A 21 -8.30 -20.33 21.16
C GLU A 21 -7.43 -19.07 21.19
N GLY A 22 -6.98 -18.64 22.37
CA GLY A 22 -6.07 -17.49 22.53
C GLY A 22 -4.76 -17.67 21.77
N ILE A 23 -4.15 -18.86 21.83
CA ILE A 23 -2.94 -19.20 21.08
C ILE A 23 -3.20 -19.08 19.58
N LEU A 24 -4.29 -19.68 19.08
CA LEU A 24 -4.61 -19.65 17.66
C LEU A 24 -4.88 -18.23 17.17
N ILE A 25 -5.57 -17.40 17.95
CA ILE A 25 -5.83 -15.98 17.63
C ILE A 25 -4.51 -15.23 17.46
N ASP A 26 -3.58 -15.37 18.41
CA ASP A 26 -2.28 -14.71 18.33
C ASP A 26 -1.46 -15.25 17.14
N GLU A 27 -1.51 -16.56 16.86
CA GLU A 27 -0.81 -17.18 15.73
C GLU A 27 -1.34 -16.65 14.39
N TYR A 28 -2.66 -16.57 14.22
CA TYR A 28 -3.27 -16.02 13.02
C TYR A 28 -3.05 -14.52 12.90
N GLN A 29 -3.08 -13.76 14.00
CA GLN A 29 -2.79 -12.33 13.98
C GLN A 29 -1.36 -12.07 13.49
N ASN A 30 -0.39 -12.84 14.01
CA ASN A 30 1.01 -12.71 13.63
C ASN A 30 1.26 -13.15 12.19
N THR A 31 0.69 -14.30 11.78
CA THR A 31 0.79 -14.82 10.41
C THR A 31 0.13 -13.87 9.41
N GLY A 32 -1.05 -13.34 9.75
CA GLY A 32 -1.76 -12.35 8.95
C GLY A 32 -0.95 -11.06 8.81
N ARG A 33 -0.39 -10.53 9.91
CA ARG A 33 0.47 -9.33 9.87
C ARG A 33 1.71 -9.55 9.00
N PHE A 34 2.35 -10.71 9.12
CA PHE A 34 3.48 -11.09 8.27
C PHE A 34 3.06 -11.06 6.79
N LEU A 35 2.06 -11.86 6.43
CA LEU A 35 1.61 -11.97 5.03
C LEU A 35 1.23 -10.62 4.44
N TYR A 36 0.41 -9.82 5.15
CA TYR A 36 -0.03 -8.51 4.67
C TYR A 36 1.14 -7.55 4.42
N LYS A 37 2.15 -7.53 5.31
CA LYS A 37 3.33 -6.69 5.14
C LYS A 37 4.11 -7.08 3.88
N TYR A 38 4.42 -8.37 3.72
CA TYR A 38 5.24 -8.83 2.60
C TYR A 38 4.50 -8.80 1.27
N ALA A 39 3.20 -9.10 1.25
CA ALA A 39 2.38 -8.94 0.04
C ALA A 39 2.34 -7.48 -0.42
N GLY A 40 2.22 -6.54 0.53
CA GLY A 40 2.24 -5.12 0.23
C GLY A 40 3.57 -4.64 -0.34
N SER A 41 4.68 -4.92 0.36
CA SER A 41 6.02 -4.57 -0.12
C SER A 41 6.33 -5.22 -1.47
N PHE A 42 5.98 -6.50 -1.66
CA PHE A 42 6.20 -7.20 -2.92
C PHE A 42 5.51 -6.50 -4.11
N LEU A 43 4.23 -6.15 -3.97
CA LEU A 43 3.50 -5.51 -5.08
C LEU A 43 3.98 -4.08 -5.33
N GLU A 44 4.29 -3.31 -4.29
CA GLU A 44 4.83 -1.95 -4.41
C GLU A 44 6.21 -1.94 -5.09
N GLU A 45 7.09 -2.89 -4.72
CA GLU A 45 8.40 -3.06 -5.36
C GLU A 45 8.28 -3.52 -6.81
N ALA A 46 7.43 -4.51 -7.10
CA ALA A 46 7.20 -4.99 -8.46
C ALA A 46 6.67 -3.88 -9.39
N ALA A 47 5.74 -3.06 -8.92
CA ALA A 47 5.24 -1.90 -9.66
C ALA A 47 6.33 -0.84 -9.87
N SER A 48 7.15 -0.57 -8.85
CA SER A 48 8.30 0.33 -8.97
C SER A 48 9.31 -0.17 -10.00
N MET A 49 9.54 -1.48 -10.07
CA MET A 49 10.40 -2.10 -11.08
C MET A 49 9.86 -1.92 -12.49
N CYS A 50 8.55 -2.10 -12.71
CA CYS A 50 7.94 -1.80 -14.02
C CYS A 50 8.20 -0.36 -14.46
N LEU A 51 8.00 0.61 -13.56
CA LEU A 51 8.27 2.02 -13.83
C LEU A 51 9.77 2.27 -14.10
N PHE A 52 10.66 1.64 -13.34
CA PHE A 52 12.11 1.75 -13.51
C PHE A 52 12.57 1.22 -14.87
N PHE A 53 12.08 0.06 -15.31
CA PHE A 53 12.46 -0.50 -16.61
C PHE A 53 11.94 0.34 -17.78
N ALA A 54 10.80 1.02 -17.61
CA ALA A 54 10.28 1.96 -18.60
C ALA A 54 11.05 3.29 -18.62
N ASN A 55 11.49 3.77 -17.46
CA ASN A 55 12.34 4.96 -17.34
C ASN A 55 13.36 4.81 -16.20
N SER A 56 14.58 4.41 -16.56
CA SER A 56 15.67 4.17 -15.61
C SER A 56 16.25 5.43 -14.97
N LYS A 57 15.83 6.63 -15.41
CA LYS A 57 16.18 7.91 -14.77
C LYS A 57 15.27 8.23 -13.58
N GLY A 58 14.12 7.56 -13.49
CA GLY A 58 13.21 7.72 -12.36
C GLY A 58 13.63 6.89 -11.16
N GLY A 59 12.97 7.11 -10.03
CA GLY A 59 13.23 6.34 -8.81
C GLY A 59 12.74 7.03 -7.55
N LYS A 60 13.05 6.42 -6.41
CA LYS A 60 12.66 6.93 -5.09
C LYS A 60 13.36 8.25 -4.77
N VAL A 61 12.59 9.23 -4.29
CA VAL A 61 13.10 10.57 -3.93
C VAL A 61 12.59 10.99 -2.56
N LEU A 62 13.43 11.64 -1.76
CA LEU A 62 13.02 12.31 -0.52
C LEU A 62 12.93 13.82 -0.75
N VAL A 63 11.78 14.41 -0.42
CA VAL A 63 11.56 15.86 -0.43
C VAL A 63 11.49 16.39 1.00
N LYS A 64 12.03 17.60 1.25
CA LYS A 64 11.94 18.23 2.57
C LYS A 64 10.51 18.71 2.80
N ASN A 65 10.02 18.59 4.02
CA ASN A 65 8.72 19.14 4.36
C ASN A 65 8.80 20.69 4.38
N THR A 66 8.11 21.34 3.43
CA THR A 66 8.01 22.80 3.35
C THR A 66 6.76 23.35 4.02
N GLN A 67 5.87 22.49 4.51
CA GLN A 67 4.55 22.87 5.06
C GLN A 67 4.48 22.75 6.59
N GLY A 68 5.48 22.13 7.22
CA GLY A 68 5.53 21.94 8.68
C GLY A 68 6.86 21.38 9.17
N THR A 69 6.93 21.07 10.46
CA THR A 69 8.17 20.60 11.13
C THR A 69 8.27 19.08 11.24
N LYS A 70 7.14 18.36 11.14
CA LYS A 70 7.07 16.90 11.19
C LYS A 70 6.05 16.36 10.16
N PRO A 71 6.35 15.27 9.45
CA PRO A 71 7.68 14.64 9.34
C PRO A 71 8.69 15.60 8.70
N LYS A 72 10.00 15.36 8.86
CA LYS A 72 11.05 16.24 8.29
C LYS A 72 11.13 16.14 6.77
N THR A 73 10.83 14.97 6.25
CA THR A 73 10.84 14.66 4.82
C THR A 73 9.61 13.82 4.47
N PHE A 74 9.23 13.88 3.20
CA PHE A 74 8.29 12.95 2.61
C PHE A 74 9.01 12.14 1.54
N GLU A 75 8.65 10.86 1.44
CA GLU A 75 9.09 9.98 0.37
C GLU A 75 8.13 10.07 -0.81
N ILE A 76 8.71 10.03 -2.00
CA ILE A 76 8.04 9.78 -3.28
C ILE A 76 8.52 8.39 -3.70
N ASP A 77 7.59 7.43 -3.80
CA ASP A 77 7.94 6.04 -4.13
C ASP A 77 8.65 5.95 -5.48
N PHE A 78 8.15 6.70 -6.48
CA PHE A 78 8.79 6.80 -7.79
C PHE A 78 8.56 8.18 -8.44
N LEU A 79 9.62 8.96 -8.65
CA LEU A 79 9.59 10.19 -9.43
C LEU A 79 9.89 9.88 -10.90
N ASN A 80 8.89 10.06 -11.78
CA ASN A 80 8.99 9.84 -13.22
C ASN A 80 8.92 11.18 -13.97
N GLY A 81 10.06 11.87 -14.12
CA GLY A 81 10.07 13.24 -14.64
C GLY A 81 9.40 14.19 -13.64
N ASN A 82 8.25 14.75 -14.01
CA ASN A 82 7.47 15.60 -13.09
C ASN A 82 6.41 14.83 -12.28
N ASP A 83 6.17 13.57 -12.62
CA ASP A 83 5.13 12.77 -11.98
C ASP A 83 5.68 12.11 -10.71
N ALA A 84 5.23 12.58 -9.56
CA ALA A 84 5.57 12.02 -8.25
C ALA A 84 4.55 10.95 -7.87
N VAL A 85 4.89 9.69 -8.18
CA VAL A 85 4.00 8.54 -8.02
C VAL A 85 4.14 7.96 -6.61
N GLU A 86 3.00 7.87 -5.93
CA GLU A 86 2.80 7.09 -4.70
C GLU A 86 2.13 5.76 -5.06
N ILE A 87 2.76 4.66 -4.68
CA ILE A 87 2.29 3.31 -4.97
C ILE A 87 1.70 2.74 -3.68
N LYS A 88 0.52 2.13 -3.81
CA LYS A 88 -0.15 1.44 -2.72
C LYS A 88 -0.68 0.11 -3.22
N TRP A 89 -0.29 -0.98 -2.58
CA TRP A 89 -0.90 -2.27 -2.89
C TRP A 89 -2.40 -2.26 -2.53
N ARG A 90 -2.72 -1.77 -1.32
CA ARG A 90 -4.07 -1.61 -0.76
C ARG A 90 -3.99 -0.59 0.35
N ASP A 91 -4.99 0.29 0.44
CA ASP A 91 -5.09 1.19 1.58
C ASP A 91 -6.00 0.61 2.68
N ALA A 92 -5.52 0.63 3.92
CA ALA A 92 -6.21 0.15 5.11
C ALA A 92 -6.57 1.29 6.08
N THR A 93 -6.30 2.55 5.71
CA THR A 93 -6.45 3.70 6.60
C THR A 93 -7.91 3.87 7.07
N THR A 94 -8.06 4.02 8.39
CA THR A 94 -9.35 4.21 9.07
C THR A 94 -9.35 5.40 10.03
N ASP A 95 -8.23 6.11 10.17
CA ASP A 95 -7.99 7.19 11.12
C ASP A 95 -7.59 8.51 10.43
N GLY A 96 -8.11 9.62 10.96
CA GLY A 96 -7.97 10.96 10.37
C GLY A 96 -6.54 11.54 10.39
N ASP A 97 -5.64 11.00 11.21
CA ASP A 97 -4.24 11.43 11.25
C ASP A 97 -3.52 11.11 9.93
N HIS A 98 -3.78 9.92 9.37
CA HIS A 98 -3.20 9.54 8.08
C HIS A 98 -3.68 10.42 6.92
N ILE A 99 -4.95 10.86 6.91
CA ILE A 99 -5.48 11.78 5.90
C ILE A 99 -4.78 13.14 5.98
N THR A 100 -4.61 13.66 7.19
CA THR A 100 -3.95 14.95 7.42
C THR A 100 -2.49 14.92 6.96
N LYS A 101 -1.78 13.83 7.27
CA LYS A 101 -0.41 13.60 6.81
C LYS A 101 -0.33 13.54 5.29
N GLU A 102 -1.28 12.85 4.66
CA GLU A 102 -1.33 12.70 3.21
C GLU A 102 -1.63 14.03 2.50
N HIS A 103 -2.58 14.80 3.02
CA HIS A 103 -2.86 16.15 2.52
C HIS A 103 -1.63 17.06 2.61
N THR A 104 -0.88 17.01 3.72
CA THR A 104 0.39 17.74 3.85
C THR A 104 1.42 17.26 2.83
N ARG A 105 1.57 15.95 2.65
CA ARG A 105 2.50 15.34 1.69
C ARG A 105 2.24 15.83 0.27
N VAL A 106 0.99 15.78 -0.17
CA VAL A 106 0.55 16.18 -1.50
C VAL A 106 0.86 17.66 -1.77
N LYS A 107 0.65 18.55 -0.78
CA LYS A 107 1.04 19.97 -0.89
C LYS A 107 2.55 20.20 -0.92
N VAL A 108 3.33 19.41 -0.19
CA VAL A 108 4.80 19.47 -0.28
C VAL A 108 5.25 19.02 -1.67
N ILE A 109 4.73 17.92 -2.20
CA ILE A 109 5.08 17.46 -3.55
C ILE A 109 4.77 18.55 -4.59
N GLN A 110 3.58 19.17 -4.49
CA GLN A 110 3.19 20.28 -5.36
C GLN A 110 4.13 21.50 -5.23
N SER A 111 4.59 21.85 -4.02
CA SER A 111 5.49 23.00 -3.81
C SER A 111 6.88 22.80 -4.46
N TYR A 112 7.28 21.55 -4.69
CA TYR A 112 8.47 21.19 -5.47
C TYR A 112 8.24 21.25 -6.99
N GLY A 113 7.02 21.59 -7.44
CA GLY A 113 6.65 21.64 -8.85
C GLY A 113 6.22 20.29 -9.43
N TYR A 114 6.28 19.21 -8.64
CA TYR A 114 5.89 17.88 -9.07
C TYR A 114 4.37 17.71 -9.07
N LYS A 115 3.89 16.86 -9.99
CA LYS A 115 2.49 16.43 -10.06
C LYS A 115 2.31 15.20 -9.16
N PRO A 116 1.55 15.29 -8.06
CA PRO A 116 1.32 14.13 -7.20
C PRO A 116 0.35 13.16 -7.89
N ILE A 117 0.72 11.87 -7.93
CA ILE A 117 -0.10 10.80 -8.50
C ILE A 117 -0.22 9.67 -7.47
N ARG A 118 -1.44 9.24 -7.14
CA ARG A 118 -1.66 8.02 -6.33
C ARG A 118 -2.06 6.87 -7.23
N VAL A 119 -1.44 5.71 -7.03
CA VAL A 119 -1.76 4.46 -7.73
C VAL A 119 -2.03 3.38 -6.69
N MET A 120 -3.30 2.99 -6.53
CA MET A 120 -3.73 1.99 -5.55
C MET A 120 -4.35 0.75 -6.20
N PHE A 121 -3.68 -0.39 -6.14
CA PHE A 121 -4.09 -1.57 -6.90
C PHE A 121 -5.37 -2.25 -6.40
N TYR A 122 -5.57 -2.34 -5.09
CA TYR A 122 -6.75 -2.97 -4.50
C TYR A 122 -7.56 -1.96 -3.67
N TYR A 123 -8.81 -1.72 -4.08
CA TYR A 123 -9.72 -0.80 -3.39
C TYR A 123 -10.22 -1.41 -2.06
N PRO A 124 -10.36 -0.62 -0.99
CA PRO A 124 -10.95 -1.12 0.24
C PRO A 124 -12.43 -1.47 0.09
N GLN A 125 -12.90 -2.40 0.92
CA GLN A 125 -14.31 -2.83 0.95
C GLN A 125 -15.10 -2.26 2.12
N ARG A 126 -14.41 -1.78 3.17
CA ARG A 126 -15.07 -1.22 4.37
C ARG A 126 -15.55 0.19 4.05
N GLU A 127 -16.81 0.50 4.35
CA GLU A 127 -17.45 1.78 4.05
C GLU A 127 -16.63 2.99 4.53
N GLN A 128 -16.11 2.94 5.76
CA GLN A 128 -15.28 4.00 6.31
C GLN A 128 -14.00 4.21 5.48
N ALA A 129 -13.33 3.14 5.09
CA ALA A 129 -12.12 3.22 4.27
C ALA A 129 -12.44 3.75 2.87
N ILE A 130 -13.59 3.39 2.29
CA ILE A 130 -14.06 3.92 1.01
C ILE A 130 -14.21 5.45 1.06
N LYS A 131 -14.91 5.97 2.08
CA LYS A 131 -15.08 7.43 2.28
C LYS A 131 -13.75 8.17 2.41
N ILE A 132 -12.76 7.54 3.05
CA ILE A 132 -11.40 8.08 3.16
C ILE A 132 -10.73 8.15 1.79
N GLN A 133 -10.80 7.08 0.99
CA GLN A 133 -10.22 7.07 -0.35
C GLN A 133 -10.88 8.09 -1.29
N GLU A 134 -12.19 8.31 -1.18
CA GLU A 134 -12.91 9.37 -1.89
C GLU A 134 -12.39 10.76 -1.50
N THR A 135 -12.18 10.99 -0.20
CA THR A 135 -11.61 12.24 0.31
C THR A 135 -10.19 12.46 -0.22
N LEU A 136 -9.35 11.41 -0.22
CA LEU A 136 -8.01 11.47 -0.79
C LEU A 136 -8.04 11.78 -2.28
N LYS A 137 -8.96 11.19 -3.04
CA LYS A 137 -9.15 11.50 -4.46
C LYS A 137 -9.41 12.99 -4.68
N THR A 138 -10.30 13.59 -3.89
CA THR A 138 -10.55 15.05 -3.95
C THR A 138 -9.31 15.86 -3.59
N ILE A 139 -8.53 15.45 -2.59
CA ILE A 139 -7.28 16.13 -2.19
C ILE A 139 -6.27 16.16 -3.34
N TYR A 140 -6.04 15.02 -3.99
CA TYR A 140 -5.14 14.92 -5.13
C TYR A 140 -5.61 15.79 -6.29
N SER A 141 -6.89 15.71 -6.66
CA SER A 141 -7.45 16.57 -7.71
C SER A 141 -7.37 18.06 -7.38
N GLY A 142 -7.57 18.44 -6.12
CA GLY A 142 -7.52 19.83 -5.65
C GLY A 142 -6.15 20.50 -5.81
N VAL A 143 -5.07 19.73 -5.95
CA VAL A 143 -3.71 20.25 -6.22
C VAL A 143 -3.25 20.04 -7.67
N GLY A 144 -4.17 19.64 -8.57
CA GLY A 144 -3.85 19.29 -9.96
C GLY A 144 -3.15 17.92 -10.13
N GLY A 145 -3.21 17.08 -9.09
CA GLY A 145 -2.72 15.71 -9.12
C GLY A 145 -3.74 14.70 -9.66
N GLU A 146 -3.34 13.43 -9.68
CA GLU A 146 -4.15 12.32 -10.19
C GLU A 146 -4.27 11.19 -9.16
N TYR A 147 -5.36 10.43 -9.29
CA TYR A 147 -5.68 9.34 -8.38
C TYR A 147 -6.28 8.19 -9.17
N TYR A 148 -5.56 7.06 -9.18
CA TYR A 148 -5.94 5.83 -9.86
C TYR A 148 -6.12 4.72 -8.84
N SER A 149 -7.21 3.96 -8.97
CA SER A 149 -7.45 2.85 -8.07
C SER A 149 -8.15 1.66 -8.72
N GLY A 150 -7.89 0.46 -8.23
CA GLY A 150 -8.48 -0.75 -8.82
C GLY A 150 -7.96 -0.96 -10.23
N ASP A 151 -8.85 -1.27 -11.17
CA ASP A 151 -8.48 -1.48 -12.58
C ASP A 151 -7.83 -0.25 -13.23
N ASP A 152 -8.19 0.96 -12.80
CA ASP A 152 -7.54 2.19 -13.28
C ASP A 152 -6.06 2.27 -12.86
N ALA A 153 -5.71 1.72 -11.70
CA ALA A 153 -4.31 1.67 -11.25
C ALA A 153 -3.49 0.68 -12.09
N TRP A 154 -4.07 -0.47 -12.41
CA TRP A 154 -3.46 -1.45 -13.31
C TRP A 154 -3.30 -0.88 -14.73
N ALA A 155 -4.32 -0.20 -15.24
CA ALA A 155 -4.29 0.45 -16.55
C ALA A 155 -3.27 1.60 -16.60
N TYR A 156 -3.17 2.41 -15.53
CA TYR A 156 -2.14 3.43 -15.39
C TYR A 156 -0.74 2.82 -15.51
N LEU A 157 -0.45 1.78 -14.72
CA LEU A 157 0.88 1.15 -14.74
C LEU A 157 1.20 0.59 -16.13
N LEU A 158 0.27 -0.11 -16.77
CA LEU A 158 0.45 -0.62 -18.12
C LEU A 158 0.71 0.51 -19.13
N LYS A 159 -0.07 1.59 -19.06
CA LYS A 159 0.07 2.74 -19.97
C LYS A 159 1.42 3.44 -19.80
N VAL A 160 1.85 3.66 -18.56
CA VAL A 160 3.07 4.42 -18.25
C VAL A 160 4.33 3.59 -18.41
N SER A 161 4.26 2.29 -18.09
CA SER A 161 5.44 1.42 -18.10
C SER A 161 5.55 0.50 -19.31
N GLY A 162 4.43 0.21 -20.01
CA GLY A 162 4.35 -0.81 -21.04
C GLY A 162 4.28 -2.25 -20.50
N TYR A 163 4.39 -2.47 -19.19
CA TYR A 163 4.37 -3.80 -18.58
C TYR A 163 3.00 -4.13 -17.98
N ASN A 164 2.43 -5.27 -18.37
CA ASN A 164 1.18 -5.77 -17.79
C ASN A 164 1.45 -6.57 -16.51
N LEU A 165 1.75 -5.86 -15.41
CA LEU A 165 2.05 -6.51 -14.12
C LEU A 165 0.92 -7.41 -13.62
N LYS A 166 -0.35 -7.03 -13.83
CA LYS A 166 -1.51 -7.85 -13.43
C LYS A 166 -1.45 -9.22 -14.10
N GLN A 167 -1.22 -9.25 -15.42
CA GLN A 167 -1.09 -10.49 -16.17
C GLN A 167 0.10 -11.33 -15.71
N ILE A 168 1.28 -10.71 -15.52
CA ILE A 168 2.48 -11.42 -15.04
C ILE A 168 2.20 -12.11 -13.70
N LEU A 169 1.55 -11.40 -12.77
CA LEU A 169 1.19 -11.95 -11.46
C LEU A 169 0.16 -13.08 -11.58
N THR A 170 -0.84 -12.94 -12.44
CA THR A 170 -1.82 -13.99 -12.72
C THR A 170 -1.14 -15.25 -13.26
N GLU A 171 -0.25 -15.12 -14.25
CA GLU A 171 0.47 -16.26 -14.83
C GLU A 171 1.35 -16.98 -13.79
N ILE A 172 2.00 -16.23 -12.90
CA ILE A 172 2.78 -16.80 -11.79
C ILE A 172 1.86 -17.56 -10.82
N ALA A 173 0.71 -17.00 -10.47
CA ALA A 173 -0.26 -17.62 -9.57
C ALA A 173 -0.81 -18.93 -10.18
N GLU A 174 -1.28 -18.89 -11.42
CA GLU A 174 -1.80 -20.07 -12.13
C GLU A 174 -0.76 -21.18 -12.27
N ARG A 175 0.52 -20.83 -12.46
CA ARG A 175 1.60 -21.83 -12.50
C ARG A 175 1.75 -22.53 -11.14
N ARG A 176 1.74 -21.78 -10.03
CA ARG A 176 1.83 -22.36 -8.68
C ARG A 176 0.65 -23.26 -8.36
N ASP A 177 -0.57 -22.84 -8.71
CA ASP A 177 -1.77 -23.65 -8.49
C ASP A 177 -1.72 -24.97 -9.26
N ARG A 178 -1.11 -25.01 -10.46
CA ARG A 178 -0.90 -26.25 -11.20
C ARG A 178 0.15 -27.16 -10.57
N GLU A 179 1.24 -26.60 -10.06
CA GLU A 179 2.30 -27.35 -9.36
C GLU A 179 1.72 -28.03 -8.11
N ASP A 180 0.99 -27.29 -7.27
CA ASP A 180 0.37 -27.80 -6.05
C ASP A 180 -0.69 -28.89 -6.28
N ASN A 181 -1.32 -28.91 -7.46
CA ASN A 181 -2.31 -29.93 -7.84
C ASN A 181 -1.68 -31.18 -8.46
N ASN A 182 -0.47 -31.10 -9.00
CA ASN A 182 0.26 -32.26 -9.52
C ASN A 182 0.98 -33.04 -8.41
N ASP A 183 1.20 -32.41 -7.25
CA ASP A 183 1.84 -33.00 -6.07
C ASP A 183 0.82 -33.61 -5.06
N LYS A 184 -0.47 -33.65 -5.40
CA LYS A 184 -1.56 -34.28 -4.63
C LYS A 184 -2.12 -35.51 -5.34
#